data_AF-A0A9N9REW0-F1
#
_entry.id   AF-A0A9N9REW0-F1
#
_cell.length_a   1.000
_cell.length_b   1.000
_cell.length_c   1.000
_cell.angle_alpha   90.00
_cell.angle_beta   90.00
_cell.angle_gamma   90.00
#
_symmetry.space_group_name_H-M   'P 1'
#
loop_
_entity.id
_entity.type
_entity.pdbx_description
1 polymer ?
#
loop_
_entity_poly.entity_id
_entity_poly.type
_entity_poly.pdbx_seq_one_letter_code
_entity_poly.pdbx_strand_id
1 'polypeptide(L)'
;MNNQHLVRYLWRKEFEPLYRVRTKPGDWYSVIQAPDKNYHQKVRTEICKGNDQPCFTVFPQLDSYTTFCKQRFTTWEFVVEAKGGAGKFEKVKVDMPTCCSCFYKISF
;
A
#
# COMPACT_ATOMS: atom_id res chain seq x y z
N MET A 1 -10.03 -35.30 13.95
CA MET A 1 -8.70 -35.10 13.31
C MET A 1 -8.94 -34.27 12.05
N ASN A 2 -8.71 -32.96 12.10
CA ASN A 2 -8.95 -32.07 10.96
C ASN A 2 -7.71 -31.20 10.77
N ASN A 3 -6.78 -31.68 9.94
CA ASN A 3 -5.55 -30.98 9.58
C ASN A 3 -5.82 -30.13 8.34
N GLN A 4 -6.53 -29.02 8.51
CA GLN A 4 -6.54 -27.96 7.52
C GLN A 4 -5.31 -27.07 7.77
N HIS A 5 -4.26 -27.33 7.01
CA HIS A 5 -3.14 -26.41 6.82
C HIS A 5 -3.67 -25.10 6.23
N LEU A 6 -4.10 -24.20 7.11
CA LEU A 6 -4.38 -22.80 6.80
C LEU A 6 -3.05 -22.09 6.57
N VAL A 7 -2.46 -22.28 5.38
CA VAL A 7 -1.56 -21.27 4.81
C VAL A 7 -2.45 -20.07 4.50
N ARG A 8 -2.73 -19.24 5.52
CA ARG A 8 -3.44 -17.98 5.37
C ARG A 8 -2.56 -17.07 4.52
N TYR A 9 -2.85 -17.04 3.22
CA TYR A 9 -2.35 -16.02 2.30
C TYR A 9 -2.50 -14.63 2.97
N LEU A 10 -1.36 -14.03 3.35
CA LEU A 10 -1.30 -12.77 4.12
C LEU A 10 -1.55 -11.51 3.27
N TRP A 11 -2.08 -11.64 2.06
CA TRP A 11 -2.21 -10.56 1.09
C TRP A 11 -3.68 -10.24 0.82
N ARG A 12 -4.24 -9.25 1.51
CA ARG A 12 -5.56 -8.70 1.17
C ARG A 12 -5.35 -7.77 -0.03
N LYS A 13 -5.57 -8.29 -1.24
CA LYS A 13 -5.54 -7.51 -2.48
C LYS A 13 -6.92 -6.89 -2.69
N GLU A 14 -7.23 -5.80 -2.00
CA GLU A 14 -8.47 -5.06 -2.22
C GLU A 14 -8.26 -3.99 -3.30
N PHE A 15 -9.17 -3.95 -4.27
CA PHE A 15 -9.21 -2.91 -5.30
C PHE A 15 -10.33 -1.93 -4.94
N GLU A 16 -10.07 -1.03 -4.00
CA GLU A 16 -11.02 0.01 -3.61
C GLU A 16 -10.77 1.29 -4.41
N PRO A 17 -11.81 1.94 -4.97
CA PRO A 17 -11.67 3.27 -5.55
C PRO A 17 -11.13 4.26 -4.50
N LEU A 18 -10.09 5.00 -4.87
CA LEU A 18 -9.55 6.06 -4.01
C LEU A 18 -10.36 7.33 -4.27
N TYR A 19 -11.10 7.78 -3.25
CA TYR A 19 -11.84 9.04 -3.30
C TYR A 19 -11.01 10.23 -2.81
N ARG A 20 -10.02 9.96 -1.95
CA ARG A 20 -9.12 10.99 -1.42
C ARG A 20 -7.71 10.46 -1.35
N VAL A 21 -6.76 11.35 -1.62
CA VAL A 21 -5.32 11.07 -1.50
C VAL A 21 -4.62 12.17 -0.71
N ARG A 22 -3.47 11.84 -0.12
CA ARG A 22 -2.71 12.75 0.74
C ARG A 22 -1.29 12.86 0.21
N THR A 23 -0.85 14.06 -0.14
CA THR A 23 0.53 14.30 -0.61
C THR A 23 1.48 14.55 0.57
N LYS A 24 1.00 15.24 1.61
CA LYS A 24 1.75 15.60 2.81
C LYS A 24 0.87 15.57 4.06
N PRO A 25 1.45 15.58 5.26
CA PRO A 25 0.66 15.67 6.47
C PRO A 25 -0.30 16.87 6.49
N GLY A 26 -1.62 16.63 6.54
CA GLY A 26 -2.64 17.69 6.56
C GLY A 26 -3.20 18.04 5.18
N ASP A 27 -2.51 17.68 4.10
CA ASP A 27 -2.88 18.02 2.73
C ASP A 27 -3.61 16.89 2.02
N TRP A 28 -4.94 16.93 2.10
CA TRP A 28 -5.83 16.00 1.43
C TRP A 28 -6.40 16.60 0.15
N TYR A 29 -6.52 15.75 -0.87
CA TYR A 29 -7.09 16.08 -2.17
C TYR A 29 -8.24 15.11 -2.48
N SER A 30 -9.28 15.60 -3.14
CA SER A 30 -10.35 14.78 -3.69
C SER A 30 -9.95 14.27 -5.06
N VAL A 31 -9.96 12.95 -5.26
CA VAL A 31 -9.63 12.32 -6.54
C VAL A 31 -10.83 12.46 -7.48
N ILE A 32 -10.59 12.94 -8.69
CA ILE A 32 -11.65 13.06 -9.70
C ILE A 32 -12.01 11.66 -10.21
N GLN A 33 -13.29 11.31 -10.14
CA GLN A 33 -13.86 10.08 -10.69
C GLN A 33 -14.99 10.49 -11.65
N ALA A 34 -15.10 9.84 -12.81
CA ALA A 34 -16.20 10.07 -13.75
C ALA A 34 -16.81 8.71 -14.15
N PRO A 35 -17.51 8.03 -13.22
CA PRO A 35 -18.05 6.69 -13.43
C PRO A 35 -19.06 6.64 -14.59
N ASP A 36 -19.84 7.71 -14.76
CA ASP A 36 -20.80 7.90 -15.86
C ASP A 36 -20.12 8.00 -17.24
N LYS A 37 -18.84 8.38 -17.26
CA LYS A 37 -17.97 8.40 -18.44
C LYS A 37 -16.99 7.22 -18.48
N ASN A 38 -17.15 6.24 -17.59
CA ASN A 38 -16.29 5.07 -17.45
C ASN A 38 -14.80 5.38 -17.16
N TYR A 39 -14.52 6.49 -16.50
CA TYR A 39 -13.17 6.81 -16.03
C TYR A 39 -13.07 6.60 -14.52
N HIS A 40 -12.25 5.62 -14.14
CA HIS A 40 -11.95 5.31 -12.75
C HIS A 40 -10.45 5.36 -12.48
N GLN A 41 -10.04 6.18 -11.51
CA GLN A 41 -8.69 6.15 -10.97
C GLN A 41 -8.66 5.15 -9.81
N LYS A 42 -7.97 4.03 -9.99
CA LYS A 42 -7.82 2.96 -9.00
C LYS A 42 -6.36 2.58 -8.84
N VAL A 43 -5.96 2.29 -7.61
CA VAL A 43 -4.63 1.76 -7.29
C VAL A 43 -4.81 0.52 -6.45
N ARG A 44 -4.12 -0.55 -6.81
CA ARG A 44 -4.04 -1.72 -5.95
C ARG A 44 -3.05 -1.43 -4.82
N THR A 45 -3.55 -1.40 -3.60
CA THR A 45 -2.72 -1.24 -2.42
C THR A 45 -2.41 -2.60 -1.79
N GLU A 46 -1.26 -2.68 -1.12
CA GLU A 46 -0.85 -3.87 -0.40
C GLU A 46 -0.06 -3.41 0.83
N ILE A 47 -0.67 -3.56 2.01
CA ILE A 47 -0.16 -3.03 3.27
C ILE A 47 0.38 -4.17 4.14
N CYS A 48 1.59 -4.01 4.68
CA CYS A 48 2.14 -4.91 5.67
C CYS A 48 1.24 -4.95 6.92
N LYS A 49 0.85 -6.15 7.37
CA LYS A 49 0.14 -6.29 8.65
C LYS A 49 1.02 -5.98 9.86
N GLY A 50 2.34 -6.15 9.72
CA GLY A 50 3.33 -5.81 10.72
C GLY A 50 4.59 -5.28 10.05
N ASN A 51 4.68 -3.97 9.86
CA ASN A 51 5.92 -3.36 9.38
C ASN A 51 7.02 -3.57 10.44
N ASP A 52 8.22 -3.90 9.98
CA ASP A 52 9.40 -4.23 10.79
C ASP A 52 9.24 -5.46 11.71
N GLN A 53 8.16 -6.22 11.56
CA GLN A 53 7.96 -7.49 12.27
C GLN A 53 8.67 -8.64 11.57
N PRO A 54 9.03 -9.72 12.30
CA PRO A 54 9.59 -10.93 11.69
C PRO A 54 8.73 -11.43 10.52
N CYS A 55 9.35 -11.80 9.41
CA CYS A 55 8.62 -12.25 8.22
C CYS A 55 7.90 -13.58 8.43
N PHE A 56 8.49 -14.44 9.26
CA PHE A 56 8.04 -15.81 9.49
C PHE A 56 7.98 -16.04 11.00
N THR A 57 6.96 -16.77 11.45
CA THR A 57 6.82 -17.17 12.85
C THR A 57 7.77 -18.30 13.22
N VAL A 58 8.18 -19.11 12.25
CA VAL A 58 9.17 -20.18 12.37
C VAL A 58 10.12 -20.04 11.19
N PHE A 59 11.32 -19.55 11.45
CA PHE A 59 12.41 -19.50 10.48
C PHE A 59 13.58 -20.27 11.09
N PRO A 60 14.18 -21.24 10.39
CA PRO A 60 15.42 -21.83 10.84
C PRO A 60 16.43 -20.68 10.98
N GLN A 61 16.81 -20.37 12.21
CA GLN A 61 17.70 -19.25 12.48
C GLN A 61 18.98 -19.47 11.69
N LEU A 62 19.23 -18.60 10.72
CA LEU A 62 20.57 -18.38 10.23
C LEU A 62 21.18 -17.46 11.26
N ASP A 63 22.10 -17.96 12.08
CA ASP A 63 22.61 -17.28 13.28
C ASP A 63 23.09 -15.84 13.01
N SER A 64 23.51 -15.54 11.79
CA SER A 64 24.00 -14.23 11.37
C SER A 64 22.94 -13.30 10.75
N TYR A 65 21.69 -13.73 10.55
CA TYR A 65 20.67 -12.94 9.84
C TYR A 65 19.32 -12.88 10.57
N THR A 66 18.76 -11.69 10.65
CA THR A 66 17.37 -11.45 11.05
C THR A 66 16.54 -11.02 9.85
N THR A 67 15.31 -11.52 9.76
CA THR A 67 14.36 -11.12 8.71
C THR A 67 13.28 -10.21 9.27
N PHE A 68 12.80 -9.28 8.45
CA PHE A 68 11.74 -8.35 8.82
C PHE A 68 10.92 -7.91 7.59
N CYS A 69 9.62 -7.73 7.79
CA CYS A 69 8.71 -7.20 6.79
C CYS A 69 8.96 -5.71 6.59
N LYS A 70 9.00 -5.24 5.35
CA LYS A 70 9.12 -3.83 5.03
C LYS A 70 8.11 -3.41 3.98
N GLN A 71 7.38 -2.34 4.28
CA GLN A 71 6.45 -1.73 3.35
C GLN A 71 7.21 -1.07 2.19
N ARG A 72 6.79 -1.39 0.97
CA ARG A 72 7.20 -0.71 -0.25
C ARG A 72 6.11 0.24 -0.69
N PHE A 73 6.55 1.37 -1.22
CA PHE A 73 5.71 2.39 -1.79
C PHE A 73 6.09 2.61 -3.25
N THR A 74 5.11 2.94 -4.05
CA THR A 74 5.30 3.41 -5.43
C THR A 74 4.59 4.74 -5.58
N THR A 75 5.21 5.66 -6.30
CA THR A 75 4.62 6.95 -6.60
C THR A 75 3.59 6.80 -7.72
N TRP A 76 2.35 7.21 -7.47
CA TRP A 76 1.26 7.28 -8.43
C TRP A 76 0.90 8.74 -8.71
N GLU A 77 0.54 9.04 -9.95
CA GLU A 77 0.00 10.35 -10.33
C GLU A 77 -1.53 10.29 -10.38
N PHE A 78 -2.20 11.19 -9.66
CA PHE A 78 -3.65 11.31 -9.60
C PHE A 78 -4.10 12.65 -10.16
N VAL A 79 -5.21 12.66 -10.89
CA VAL A 79 -5.95 13.88 -11.20
C VAL A 79 -6.92 14.18 -10.05
N VAL A 80 -6.79 15.37 -9.47
CA VAL A 80 -7.52 15.80 -8.28
C VAL A 80 -8.16 17.18 -8.48
N GLU A 81 -9.13 17.51 -7.64
CA GLU A 81 -9.65 18.88 -7.55
C GLU A 81 -8.56 19.83 -7.03
N ALA A 82 -8.35 20.94 -7.74
CA ALA A 82 -7.41 21.96 -7.32
C ALA A 82 -7.99 22.77 -6.15
N LYS A 83 -7.14 23.16 -5.20
CA LYS A 83 -7.55 23.94 -4.00
C LYS A 83 -8.07 25.36 -4.31
N GLY A 84 -7.97 25.82 -5.55
CA GLY A 84 -8.30 27.18 -6.00
C GLY A 84 -9.71 27.37 -6.61
N GLY A 85 -10.65 26.45 -6.36
CA GLY A 85 -12.06 26.60 -6.74
C GLY A 85 -12.61 25.45 -7.59
N ALA A 86 -13.93 25.28 -7.54
CA ALA A 86 -14.65 24.22 -8.24
C ALA A 86 -14.38 24.23 -9.76
N GLY A 87 -14.15 23.04 -10.32
CA GLY A 87 -13.92 22.85 -11.76
C GLY A 87 -12.47 23.01 -12.24
N LYS A 88 -11.54 23.39 -11.35
CA LYS A 88 -10.10 23.32 -11.64
C LYS A 88 -9.53 21.98 -11.19
N PHE A 89 -8.64 21.41 -11.99
CA PHE A 89 -7.99 20.14 -11.71
C PHE A 89 -6.48 20.28 -11.79
N GLU A 90 -5.78 19.47 -11.01
CA GLU A 90 -4.33 19.37 -11.05
C GLU A 90 -3.87 17.91 -10.91
N LYS A 91 -2.62 17.66 -11.27
CA LYS A 91 -1.97 16.37 -11.10
C LYS A 91 -1.13 16.39 -9.85
N VAL A 92 -1.30 15.39 -8.99
CA VAL A 92 -0.50 15.24 -7.78
C VAL A 92 0.17 13.87 -7.75
N LYS A 93 1.41 13.83 -7.28
CA LYS A 93 2.15 12.59 -7.04
C LYS A 93 1.99 12.16 -5.60
N VAL A 94 1.61 10.91 -5.39
CA VAL A 94 1.33 10.33 -4.07
C VAL A 94 1.99 8.97 -3.96
N ASP A 95 2.72 8.74 -2.87
CA ASP A 95 3.31 7.44 -2.58
C ASP A 95 2.24 6.51 -1.98
N MET A 96 1.91 5.46 -2.73
CA MET A 96 0.93 4.46 -2.33
C MET A 96 1.61 3.19 -1.87
N PRO A 97 1.15 2.56 -0.77
CA PRO A 97 1.67 1.27 -0.32
C PRO A 97 1.23 0.18 -1.30
N THR A 98 2.17 -0.44 -2.01
CA THR A 98 1.86 -1.37 -3.11
C THR A 98 2.44 -2.76 -2.94
N CYS A 99 3.34 -2.95 -1.98
CA CYS A 99 3.86 -4.26 -1.67
C CYS A 99 4.38 -4.33 -0.24
N CYS A 100 4.21 -5.46 0.43
CA CYS A 100 5.03 -5.80 1.58
C CYS A 100 6.11 -6.79 1.11
N SER A 101 7.34 -6.66 1.58
CA SER A 101 8.40 -7.62 1.21
C SER A 101 9.19 -8.02 2.42
N CYS A 102 9.68 -9.26 2.42
CA CYS A 102 10.60 -9.72 3.45
C CYS A 102 12.02 -9.27 3.12
N PHE A 103 12.68 -8.65 4.08
CA PHE A 103 14.08 -8.24 4.02
C PHE A 103 14.88 -9.01 5.06
N TYR A 104 16.20 -9.04 4.87
CA TYR A 104 17.14 -9.55 5.86
C TYR A 104 18.17 -8.48 6.22
N LYS A 105 18.74 -8.58 7.41
CA LYS A 105 19.90 -7.80 7.86
C LYS A 105 20.82 -8.70 8.69
N ILE A 106 22.09 -8.33 8.75
CA ILE A 106 23.07 -9.03 9.60
C ILE A 106 22.76 -8.71 11.06
N SER A 107 22.73 -9.73 11.90
CA SER A 107 22.63 -9.60 13.36
C SER A 107 24.05 -9.56 13.93
N PHE A 108 24.44 -8.42 14.49
CA PHE A 108 25.68 -8.27 15.26
C PHE A 108 25.39 -8.46 16.75
#